data_AF-A0A974AKI9-F1
#
_entry.id   AF-A0A974AKI9-F1
#
_cell.length_a   1.000
_cell.length_b   1.000
_cell.length_c   1.000
_cell.angle_alpha   90.00
_cell.angle_beta   90.00
_cell.angle_gamma   90.00
#
_symmetry.space_group_name_H-M   'P 1'
#
loop_
_entity.id
_entity.type
_entity.pdbx_description
1 polymer ?
#
loop_
_entity_poly.entity_id
_entity_poly.type
_entity_poly.pdbx_seq_one_letter_code
_entity_poly.pdbx_strand_id
1 'polypeptide(L)'
;MKRRDRGAEAAAPRGAKAGPTEDIDGFRAQHLDLATREIMTADGVARVTVNDSESPLAWLARRKGRDGRSLISPNQFVAGERLRADFTRGNLSPRVTSNWGAPIGRAGSGAGAGEMTDWVVASRQRVQLALEACGPEFSGILMDVCCFLRGLEDVERERGWPARSGKIVLQLALDRLARHYGIDQHGGEGSARIRTWLAGDACSTDG
;
A
#
# COMPACT_ATOMS: atom_id res chain seq x y z
N MET A 1 22.10 -72.56 -7.24
CA MET A 1 23.24 -71.74 -7.70
C MET A 1 22.76 -70.28 -7.88
N LYS A 2 22.51 -69.53 -6.80
CA LYS A 2 23.33 -68.39 -6.32
C LYS A 2 24.15 -67.67 -7.41
N ARG A 3 23.69 -66.49 -7.86
CA ARG A 3 24.50 -65.26 -7.97
C ARG A 3 23.59 -64.03 -7.75
N ARG A 4 24.02 -63.20 -6.79
CA ARG A 4 23.51 -61.88 -6.44
C ARG A 4 24.26 -60.86 -7.30
N ASP A 5 23.62 -59.73 -7.63
CA ASP A 5 24.19 -58.37 -7.75
C ASP A 5 23.00 -57.39 -7.79
N ARG A 6 22.73 -56.59 -6.73
CA ARG A 6 23.10 -55.16 -6.55
C ARG A 6 22.92 -54.37 -7.85
N GLY A 7 21.94 -53.46 -8.01
CA GLY A 7 21.59 -52.32 -7.15
C GLY A 7 21.92 -51.03 -7.92
N ALA A 8 20.92 -50.27 -8.37
CA ALA A 8 21.06 -48.88 -8.84
C ALA A 8 19.69 -48.18 -8.80
N GLU A 9 19.46 -47.51 -7.66
CA GLU A 9 18.32 -46.68 -7.31
C GLU A 9 18.40 -45.36 -8.09
N ALA A 10 17.37 -45.05 -8.88
CA ALA A 10 17.30 -43.83 -9.68
C ALA A 10 17.12 -42.62 -8.74
N ALA A 11 18.17 -41.82 -8.64
CA ALA A 11 18.29 -40.68 -7.74
C ALA A 11 17.28 -39.57 -8.09
N ALA A 12 16.55 -39.13 -7.05
CA ALA A 12 15.69 -37.96 -7.02
C ALA A 12 16.43 -36.67 -7.45
N PRO A 13 15.72 -35.68 -8.03
CA PRO A 13 16.32 -34.41 -8.39
C PRO A 13 16.86 -33.71 -7.14
N ARG A 14 18.16 -33.43 -7.18
CA ARG A 14 18.94 -32.73 -6.15
C ARG A 14 18.29 -31.38 -5.82
N GLY A 15 18.00 -31.19 -4.54
CA GLY A 15 17.47 -29.94 -3.99
C GLY A 15 18.27 -28.72 -4.44
N ALA A 16 17.54 -27.74 -4.96
CA ALA A 16 18.06 -26.39 -5.14
C ALA A 16 18.57 -25.88 -3.78
N LYS A 17 19.83 -25.45 -3.76
CA LYS A 17 20.45 -24.88 -2.57
C LYS A 17 19.66 -23.64 -2.14
N ALA A 18 19.11 -23.69 -0.93
CA ALA A 18 18.61 -22.50 -0.26
C ALA A 18 19.75 -21.48 -0.20
N GLY A 19 19.54 -20.33 -0.85
CA GLY A 19 20.37 -19.15 -0.63
C GLY A 19 20.32 -18.73 0.85
N PRO A 20 21.26 -17.92 1.31
CA PRO A 20 21.32 -17.55 2.72
C PRO A 20 20.02 -16.81 3.08
N THR A 21 19.22 -17.41 3.96
CA THR A 21 18.25 -16.67 4.76
C THR A 21 19.09 -15.72 5.61
N GLU A 22 19.21 -14.46 5.19
CA GLU A 22 19.71 -13.41 6.07
C GLU A 22 18.82 -13.43 7.31
N ASP A 23 19.37 -13.99 8.38
CA ASP A 23 18.73 -14.12 9.68
C ASP A 23 18.46 -12.70 10.15
N ILE A 24 17.19 -12.29 10.12
CA ILE A 24 16.80 -10.96 10.58
C ILE A 24 17.05 -10.95 12.08
N ASP A 25 18.12 -10.26 12.48
CA ASP A 25 18.60 -10.12 13.86
C ASP A 25 17.42 -9.98 14.86
N GLY A 26 17.45 -10.70 15.97
CA GLY A 26 16.29 -10.87 16.87
C GLY A 26 15.70 -9.55 17.38
N PHE A 27 16.55 -8.52 17.54
CA PHE A 27 16.13 -7.15 17.87
C PHE A 27 15.35 -6.45 16.75
N ARG A 28 15.62 -6.78 15.49
CA ARG A 28 14.85 -6.28 14.34
C ARG A 28 13.55 -7.05 14.18
N ALA A 29 13.58 -8.38 14.36
CA ALA A 29 12.40 -9.22 14.28
C ALA A 29 11.30 -8.83 15.29
N GLN A 30 11.65 -8.29 16.46
CA GLN A 30 10.66 -7.86 17.46
C GLN A 30 9.81 -6.65 17.04
N HIS A 31 10.25 -5.89 16.02
CA HIS A 31 9.60 -4.66 15.56
C HIS A 31 9.05 -4.76 14.13
N LEU A 32 9.13 -5.94 13.50
CA LEU A 32 8.75 -6.16 12.10
C LEU A 32 7.63 -7.22 12.04
N ASP A 33 6.57 -6.95 11.29
CA ASP A 33 5.56 -7.95 10.93
C ASP A 33 6.04 -8.74 9.70
N LEU A 34 6.90 -9.73 9.93
CA LEU A 34 7.59 -10.48 8.87
C LEU A 34 6.72 -11.60 8.30
N ALA A 35 6.51 -11.60 6.98
CA ALA A 35 5.81 -12.64 6.23
C ALA A 35 6.66 -13.18 5.08
N THR A 36 6.80 -14.50 4.97
CA THR A 36 7.51 -15.14 3.84
C THR A 36 6.68 -15.08 2.57
N ARG A 37 7.28 -14.67 1.45
CA ARG A 37 6.64 -14.50 0.15
C ARG A 37 7.39 -15.18 -0.97
N GLU A 38 6.66 -15.70 -1.94
CA GLU A 38 7.22 -16.12 -3.23
C GLU A 38 7.09 -14.96 -4.23
N ILE A 39 8.22 -14.42 -4.68
CA ILE A 39 8.31 -13.32 -5.65
C ILE A 39 8.96 -13.86 -6.93
N MET A 40 8.38 -13.55 -8.09
CA MET A 40 9.00 -13.89 -9.37
C MET A 40 10.16 -12.91 -9.63
N THR A 41 11.39 -13.40 -9.55
CA THR A 41 12.60 -12.67 -9.96
C THR A 41 13.03 -13.11 -11.37
N ALA A 42 14.01 -12.41 -11.95
CA ALA A 42 14.58 -12.76 -13.26
C ALA A 42 15.11 -14.22 -13.32
N ASP A 43 15.44 -14.81 -12.17
CA ASP A 43 15.99 -16.15 -12.02
C ASP A 43 14.95 -17.20 -11.56
N GLY A 44 13.66 -16.84 -11.43
CA GLY A 44 12.58 -17.75 -11.04
C GLY A 44 11.79 -17.31 -9.80
N VAL A 45 11.05 -18.22 -9.17
CA VAL A 45 10.29 -17.93 -7.96
C VAL A 45 11.20 -17.98 -6.73
N ALA A 46 11.42 -16.83 -6.09
CA ALA A 46 12.26 -16.70 -4.90
C ALA A 46 11.40 -16.52 -3.64
N ARG A 47 11.71 -17.25 -2.56
CA ARG A 47 11.12 -17.03 -1.24
C ARG A 47 11.86 -15.89 -0.52
N VAL A 48 11.19 -14.77 -0.29
CA VAL A 48 11.71 -13.56 0.34
C VAL A 48 10.87 -13.22 1.56
N THR A 49 11.51 -12.91 2.68
CA THR A 49 10.82 -12.38 3.87
C THR A 49 10.47 -10.92 3.62
N VAL A 50 9.18 -10.58 3.61
CA VAL A 50 8.68 -9.22 3.42
C VAL A 50 8.09 -8.74 4.73
N ASN A 51 8.39 -7.51 5.12
CA ASN A 51 7.74 -6.90 6.27
C ASN A 51 6.38 -6.34 5.82
N ASP A 52 5.27 -6.88 6.29
CA ASP A 52 3.93 -6.38 5.98
C ASP A 52 3.68 -4.96 6.53
N SER A 53 4.47 -4.53 7.52
CA SER A 53 4.53 -3.13 7.95
C SER A 53 5.07 -2.18 6.87
N GLU A 54 5.77 -2.67 5.83
CA GLU A 54 6.31 -1.83 4.75
C GLU A 54 5.21 -1.23 3.85
N SER A 55 4.00 -1.81 3.85
CA SER A 55 2.83 -1.17 3.23
C SER A 55 1.53 -1.73 3.82
N PRO A 56 0.90 -1.00 4.77
CA PRO A 56 -0.44 -1.33 5.27
C PRO A 56 -1.48 -1.48 4.14
N LEU A 57 -1.32 -0.70 3.06
CA LEU A 57 -2.16 -0.79 1.87
C LEU A 57 -2.01 -2.14 1.16
N ALA A 58 -0.79 -2.65 1.04
CA ALA A 58 -0.53 -3.93 0.41
C ALA A 58 -1.16 -5.10 1.19
N TRP A 59 -1.13 -5.04 2.53
CA TRP A 59 -1.83 -6.01 3.37
C TRP A 59 -3.36 -5.93 3.18
N LEU A 60 -3.92 -4.71 3.17
CA LEU A 60 -5.36 -4.49 2.96
C LEU A 60 -5.82 -4.96 1.56
N ALA A 61 -5.01 -4.76 0.52
CA ALA A 61 -5.33 -5.17 -0.85
C ALA A 61 -5.36 -6.69 -1.00
N ARG A 62 -4.50 -7.41 -0.26
CA ARG A 62 -4.43 -8.88 -0.29
C ARG A 62 -5.49 -9.54 0.58
N ARG A 63 -5.72 -8.99 1.77
CA ARG A 63 -6.60 -9.62 2.77
C ARG A 63 -8.03 -9.63 2.27
N LYS A 64 -8.69 -10.78 2.40
CA LYS A 64 -10.11 -10.94 2.09
C LYS A 64 -10.96 -10.67 3.33
N GLY A 65 -12.02 -9.89 3.14
CA GLY A 65 -13.05 -9.68 4.16
C GLY A 65 -13.98 -10.88 4.28
N ARG A 66 -14.99 -10.74 5.14
CA ARG A 66 -16.04 -11.75 5.31
C ARG A 66 -16.74 -12.12 4.00
N ASP A 67 -16.85 -11.15 3.10
CA ASP A 67 -17.54 -11.29 1.82
C ASP A 67 -16.63 -11.85 0.70
N GLY A 68 -15.42 -12.31 1.04
CA GLY A 68 -14.44 -12.85 0.09
C GLY A 68 -13.76 -11.82 -0.82
N ARG A 69 -14.16 -10.53 -0.74
CA ARG A 69 -13.55 -9.42 -1.46
C ARG A 69 -12.34 -8.84 -0.72
N SER A 70 -11.42 -8.23 -1.45
CA SER A 70 -10.28 -7.51 -0.84
C SER A 70 -10.77 -6.37 0.05
N LEU A 71 -10.03 -6.05 1.12
CA LEU A 71 -10.43 -4.99 2.05
C LEU A 71 -10.34 -3.59 1.45
N ILE A 72 -9.53 -3.39 0.43
CA ILE A 72 -9.55 -2.19 -0.43
C ILE A 72 -9.59 -2.62 -1.90
N SER A 73 -10.14 -1.75 -2.76
CA SER A 73 -10.22 -1.98 -4.20
C SER A 73 -8.85 -1.77 -4.87
N PRO A 74 -8.64 -2.30 -6.10
CA PRO A 74 -7.43 -2.00 -6.87
C PRO A 74 -7.23 -0.50 -7.11
N ASN A 75 -8.31 0.25 -7.38
CA ASN A 75 -8.26 1.70 -7.58
C ASN A 75 -7.82 2.44 -6.31
N GLN A 76 -8.36 2.05 -5.16
CA GLN A 76 -7.97 2.57 -3.85
C GLN A 76 -6.49 2.30 -3.55
N PHE A 77 -6.02 1.08 -3.84
CA PHE A 77 -4.62 0.71 -3.66
C PHE A 77 -3.69 1.56 -4.53
N VAL A 78 -3.99 1.69 -5.83
CA VAL A 78 -3.20 2.52 -6.76
C VAL A 78 -3.19 3.99 -6.34
N ALA A 79 -4.34 4.52 -5.88
CA ALA A 79 -4.44 5.89 -5.42
C ALA A 79 -3.55 6.15 -4.19
N GLY A 80 -3.61 5.27 -3.19
CA GLY A 80 -2.79 5.38 -1.99
C GLY A 80 -1.30 5.23 -2.26
N GLU A 81 -0.91 4.27 -3.10
CA GLU A 81 0.50 4.09 -3.51
C GLU A 81 1.02 5.27 -4.35
N ARG A 82 0.16 5.89 -5.18
CA ARG A 82 0.51 7.11 -5.92
C ARG A 82 0.76 8.29 -4.98
N LEU A 83 -0.08 8.47 -3.97
CA LEU A 83 0.13 9.49 -2.93
C LEU A 83 1.46 9.26 -2.19
N ARG A 84 1.73 8.01 -1.78
CA ARG A 84 3.01 7.64 -1.15
C ARG A 84 4.20 7.95 -2.04
N ALA A 85 4.12 7.63 -3.34
CA ALA A 85 5.19 7.90 -4.29
C ALA A 85 5.46 9.41 -4.44
N ASP A 86 4.41 10.24 -4.50
CA ASP A 86 4.56 11.70 -4.56
C ASP A 86 5.09 12.29 -3.25
N PHE A 87 4.68 11.75 -2.10
CA PHE A 87 5.22 12.13 -0.78
C PHE A 87 6.73 11.85 -0.67
N THR A 88 7.16 10.66 -1.08
CA THR A 88 8.58 10.28 -1.08
C THR A 88 9.40 11.11 -2.06
N ARG A 89 8.90 11.29 -3.30
CA ARG A 89 9.56 12.16 -4.29
C ARG A 89 9.62 13.63 -3.87
N GLY A 90 8.61 14.10 -3.13
CA GLY A 90 8.57 15.44 -2.55
C GLY A 90 9.55 15.63 -1.39
N ASN A 91 10.23 14.56 -0.94
CA ASN A 91 11.09 14.56 0.25
C ASN A 91 10.35 15.14 1.47
N LEU A 92 9.09 14.72 1.64
CA LEU A 92 8.20 15.17 2.73
C LEU A 92 8.29 14.27 3.97
N SER A 93 9.04 13.17 3.91
CA SER A 93 9.29 12.31 5.07
C SER A 93 10.22 13.01 6.09
N PRO A 94 9.92 12.93 7.40
CA PRO A 94 10.83 13.40 8.44
C PRO A 94 12.20 12.74 8.28
N ARG A 95 13.26 13.54 8.13
CA ARG A 95 14.62 13.03 7.94
C ARG A 95 15.17 12.57 9.28
N VAL A 96 15.21 11.26 9.53
CA VAL A 96 15.72 10.66 10.78
C VAL A 96 17.20 10.26 10.71
N THR A 97 17.89 10.45 9.58
CA THR A 97 19.32 10.14 9.45
C THR A 97 20.16 11.37 9.12
N SER A 98 21.29 11.52 9.84
CA SER A 98 22.38 12.40 9.47
C SER A 98 22.87 12.05 8.06
N ASN A 99 22.98 13.06 7.20
CA ASN A 99 23.48 12.91 5.84
C ASN A 99 24.98 12.59 5.87
N TRP A 100 25.36 11.31 5.74
CA TRP A 100 26.75 10.90 5.52
C TRP A 100 27.10 10.73 4.04
N GLY A 101 26.29 11.26 3.13
CA GLY A 101 26.51 11.19 1.70
C GLY A 101 26.18 12.51 1.01
N ALA A 102 26.92 13.57 1.33
CA ALA A 102 27.05 14.67 0.39
C ALA A 102 27.73 14.10 -0.87
N PRO A 103 27.13 14.17 -2.08
CA PRO A 103 27.84 13.80 -3.29
C PRO A 103 28.90 14.87 -3.54
N ILE A 104 30.13 14.53 -3.18
CA ILE A 104 31.34 15.20 -3.64
C ILE A 104 31.47 14.80 -5.10
N GLY A 105 30.94 15.60 -6.04
CA GLY A 105 30.87 15.13 -7.43
C GLY A 105 30.43 16.16 -8.46
N ARG A 106 31.31 17.15 -8.71
CA ARG A 106 31.52 17.90 -9.97
C ARG A 106 30.30 18.50 -10.70
N ALA A 107 30.27 19.83 -10.69
CA ALA A 107 29.63 20.65 -11.70
C ALA A 107 29.98 20.15 -13.12
N GLY A 108 28.96 19.72 -13.88
CA GLY A 108 29.17 19.17 -15.22
C GLY A 108 27.92 18.60 -15.88
N SER A 109 26.80 19.32 -15.91
CA SER A 109 25.87 19.45 -17.06
C SER A 109 24.64 20.24 -16.63
N GLY A 110 24.27 21.25 -17.42
CA GLY A 110 23.31 22.31 -17.09
C GLY A 110 21.84 21.92 -16.97
N ALA A 111 21.52 20.64 -16.75
CA ALA A 111 20.15 20.14 -16.60
C ALA A 111 19.89 19.48 -15.21
N GLY A 112 20.93 19.02 -14.51
CA GLY A 112 20.75 18.05 -13.42
C GLY A 112 20.21 18.57 -12.09
N ALA A 113 20.46 19.83 -11.72
CA ALA A 113 20.04 20.38 -10.43
C ALA A 113 18.66 21.06 -10.49
N GLY A 114 18.41 21.87 -11.51
CA GLY A 114 17.16 22.61 -11.70
C GLY A 114 15.97 21.71 -11.99
N GLU A 115 16.13 20.74 -12.90
CA GLU A 115 15.07 19.78 -13.20
C GLU A 115 14.74 18.93 -11.97
N MET A 116 15.75 18.48 -11.23
CA MET A 116 15.53 17.73 -9.98
C MET A 116 14.74 18.54 -8.94
N THR A 117 15.02 19.83 -8.80
CA THR A 117 14.23 20.70 -7.91
C THR A 117 12.80 20.86 -8.41
N ASP A 118 12.58 20.99 -9.72
CA ASP A 118 11.25 21.12 -10.30
C ASP A 118 10.42 19.86 -10.10
N TRP A 119 11.02 18.67 -10.24
CA TRP A 119 10.35 17.40 -9.96
C TRP A 119 9.91 17.27 -8.49
N VAL A 120 10.77 17.69 -7.55
CA VAL A 120 10.45 17.70 -6.10
C VAL A 120 9.31 18.68 -5.81
N VAL A 121 9.37 19.90 -6.36
CA VAL A 121 8.32 20.92 -6.19
C VAL A 121 7.00 20.43 -6.76
N ALA A 122 7.01 19.87 -7.96
CA ALA A 122 5.82 19.31 -8.59
C ALA A 122 5.22 18.15 -7.77
N SER A 123 6.06 17.29 -7.18
CA SER A 123 5.61 16.22 -6.29
C SER A 123 4.94 16.76 -5.03
N ARG A 124 5.53 17.79 -4.38
CA ARG A 124 4.91 18.45 -3.21
C ARG A 124 3.56 19.07 -3.56
N GLN A 125 3.48 19.74 -4.70
CA GLN A 125 2.23 20.34 -5.16
C GLN A 125 1.15 19.27 -5.41
N ARG A 126 1.51 18.12 -6.01
CA ARG A 126 0.56 17.01 -6.19
C ARG A 126 0.04 16.45 -4.87
N VAL A 127 0.90 16.28 -3.86
CA VAL A 127 0.47 15.87 -2.52
C VAL A 127 -0.50 16.88 -1.94
N GLN A 128 -0.15 18.17 -1.97
CA GLN A 128 -0.98 19.24 -1.42
C GLN A 128 -2.37 19.27 -2.08
N LEU A 129 -2.42 19.27 -3.42
CA LEU A 129 -3.68 19.28 -4.17
C LEU A 129 -4.53 18.03 -3.89
N ALA A 130 -3.89 16.86 -3.71
CA ALA A 130 -4.60 15.64 -3.37
C ALA A 130 -5.23 15.70 -1.97
N LEU A 131 -4.50 16.21 -0.98
CA LEU A 131 -5.00 16.38 0.38
C LEU A 131 -6.11 17.44 0.46
N GLU A 132 -5.94 18.57 -0.23
CA GLU A 132 -6.99 19.60 -0.36
C GLU A 132 -8.26 19.05 -1.00
N ALA A 133 -8.11 18.28 -2.09
CA ALA A 133 -9.24 17.65 -2.77
C ALA A 133 -9.95 16.63 -1.86
N CYS A 134 -9.21 15.93 -0.99
CA CYS A 134 -9.75 15.00 0.01
C CYS A 134 -10.40 15.72 1.21
N GLY A 135 -9.94 16.92 1.55
CA GLY A 135 -10.40 17.70 2.69
C GLY A 135 -9.73 17.32 4.03
N PRO A 136 -9.90 18.16 5.06
CA PRO A 136 -9.23 18.00 6.35
C PRO A 136 -9.63 16.71 7.08
N GLU A 137 -10.87 16.26 6.90
CA GLU A 137 -11.41 15.03 7.51
C GLU A 137 -10.62 13.76 7.13
N PHE A 138 -10.11 13.71 5.89
CA PHE A 138 -9.44 12.51 5.35
C PHE A 138 -7.92 12.68 5.20
N SER A 139 -7.42 13.91 5.17
CA SER A 139 -6.01 14.18 4.97
C SER A 139 -5.14 13.49 6.02
N GLY A 140 -5.56 13.55 7.29
CA GLY A 140 -4.81 12.94 8.39
C GLY A 140 -4.65 11.43 8.24
N ILE A 141 -5.75 10.70 8.02
CA ILE A 141 -5.70 9.23 7.89
C ILE A 141 -4.94 8.78 6.64
N LEU A 142 -5.04 9.53 5.53
CA LEU A 142 -4.26 9.25 4.32
C LEU A 142 -2.75 9.39 4.59
N MET A 143 -2.34 10.43 5.30
CA MET A 143 -0.94 10.63 5.67
C MET A 143 -0.45 9.53 6.62
N ASP A 144 -1.21 9.23 7.67
CA ASP A 144 -0.86 8.20 8.65
C ASP A 144 -0.62 6.84 7.99
N VAL A 145 -1.56 6.39 7.14
CA VAL A 145 -1.55 5.04 6.59
C VAL A 145 -0.71 4.94 5.32
N CYS A 146 -0.85 5.90 4.39
CA CYS A 146 -0.18 5.82 3.09
C CYS A 146 1.27 6.31 3.17
N CYS A 147 1.56 7.33 3.97
CA CYS A 147 2.89 7.99 3.98
C CYS A 147 3.73 7.54 5.18
N PHE A 148 3.13 7.47 6.38
CA PHE A 148 3.82 7.07 7.61
C PHE A 148 3.70 5.59 7.94
N LEU A 149 2.98 4.81 7.10
CA LEU A 149 2.86 3.36 7.19
C LEU A 149 2.32 2.87 8.55
N ARG A 150 1.49 3.68 9.21
CA ARG A 150 0.90 3.34 10.49
C ARG A 150 -0.19 2.28 10.32
N GLY A 151 -0.25 1.34 11.25
CA GLY A 151 -1.34 0.38 11.34
C GLY A 151 -2.67 1.07 11.67
N LEU A 152 -3.77 0.52 11.14
CA LEU A 152 -5.11 1.08 11.39
C LEU A 152 -5.47 1.09 12.88
N GLU A 153 -5.03 0.10 13.65
CA GLU A 153 -5.29 -0.01 15.09
C GLU A 153 -4.63 1.13 15.87
N ASP A 154 -3.43 1.56 15.46
CA ASP A 154 -2.74 2.69 16.08
C ASP A 154 -3.42 4.02 15.74
N VAL A 155 -3.87 4.17 14.51
CA VAL A 155 -4.62 5.35 14.06
C VAL A 155 -5.96 5.45 14.80
N GLU A 156 -6.68 4.33 14.97
CA GLU A 156 -7.93 4.27 15.74
C GLU A 156 -7.69 4.70 17.20
N ARG A 157 -6.65 4.16 17.84
CA ARG A 157 -6.30 4.45 19.23
C ARG A 157 -5.95 5.92 19.45
N GLU A 158 -5.13 6.51 18.59
CA GLU A 158 -4.72 7.91 18.74
C GLU A 158 -5.87 8.90 18.47
N ARG A 159 -6.76 8.56 17.53
CA ARG A 159 -7.91 9.42 17.17
C ARG A 159 -9.13 9.19 18.06
N GLY A 160 -9.08 8.25 19.01
CA GLY A 160 -10.21 7.88 19.86
C GLY A 160 -11.39 7.27 19.09
N TRP A 161 -11.13 6.63 17.95
CA TRP A 161 -12.17 6.00 17.14
C TRP A 161 -12.59 4.66 17.72
N PRO A 162 -13.86 4.24 17.55
CA PRO A 162 -14.27 2.89 17.90
C PRO A 162 -13.47 1.85 17.13
N ALA A 163 -13.15 0.74 17.79
CA ALA A 163 -12.39 -0.35 17.17
C ALA A 163 -13.01 -0.80 15.83
N ARG A 164 -12.14 -1.07 14.84
CA ARG A 164 -12.51 -1.52 13.47
C ARG A 164 -13.20 -0.46 12.61
N SER A 165 -13.24 0.81 13.02
CA SER A 165 -13.81 1.90 12.22
C SER A 165 -12.84 2.44 11.17
N GLY A 166 -11.54 2.36 11.42
CA GLY A 166 -10.48 2.96 10.61
C GLY A 166 -10.48 2.44 9.17
N LYS A 167 -10.82 1.16 8.97
CA LYS A 167 -10.94 0.58 7.62
C LYS A 167 -11.95 1.33 6.76
N ILE A 168 -13.15 1.60 7.29
CA ILE A 168 -14.23 2.23 6.52
C ILE A 168 -13.87 3.68 6.19
N VAL A 169 -13.32 4.41 7.16
CA VAL A 169 -12.86 5.79 6.96
C VAL A 169 -11.74 5.83 5.92
N LEU A 170 -10.79 4.89 5.96
CA LEU A 170 -9.72 4.79 4.98
C LEU A 170 -10.26 4.48 3.57
N GLN A 171 -11.23 3.57 3.44
CA GLN A 171 -11.87 3.28 2.15
C GLN A 171 -12.50 4.55 1.54
N LEU A 172 -13.27 5.30 2.34
CA LEU A 172 -13.90 6.54 1.88
C LEU A 172 -12.87 7.61 1.48
N ALA A 173 -11.78 7.72 2.24
CA ALA A 173 -10.67 8.60 1.93
C ALA A 173 -9.97 8.20 0.61
N LEU A 174 -9.70 6.92 0.42
CA LEU A 174 -9.06 6.39 -0.79
C LEU A 174 -9.97 6.50 -2.03
N ASP A 175 -11.28 6.39 -1.89
CA ASP A 175 -12.23 6.63 -2.99
C ASP A 175 -12.18 8.09 -3.43
N ARG A 176 -12.15 9.03 -2.48
CA ARG A 176 -12.02 10.45 -2.79
C ARG A 176 -10.68 10.76 -3.44
N LEU A 177 -9.60 10.13 -2.97
CA LEU A 177 -8.27 10.24 -3.56
C LEU A 177 -8.22 9.65 -4.98
N ALA A 178 -8.85 8.50 -5.21
CA ALA A 178 -8.93 7.86 -6.53
C ALA A 178 -9.67 8.73 -7.54
N ARG A 179 -10.74 9.41 -7.12
CA ARG A 179 -11.43 10.43 -7.94
C ARG A 179 -10.53 11.61 -8.27
N HIS A 180 -9.78 12.15 -7.30
CA HIS A 180 -8.83 13.23 -7.54
C HIS A 180 -7.76 12.85 -8.58
N TYR A 181 -7.23 11.63 -8.50
CA TYR A 181 -6.22 11.15 -9.46
C TYR A 181 -6.79 10.69 -10.80
N GLY A 182 -8.12 10.71 -10.99
CA GLY A 182 -8.78 10.21 -12.19
C GLY A 182 -8.59 8.70 -12.39
N ILE A 183 -8.45 7.93 -11.31
CA ILE A 183 -8.29 6.46 -11.35
C ILE A 183 -9.68 5.80 -11.43
N ASP A 184 -10.71 6.44 -10.88
CA ASP A 184 -12.06 5.88 -10.71
C ASP A 184 -12.92 5.89 -11.99
N GLN A 185 -12.33 6.17 -13.16
CA GLN A 185 -13.08 6.47 -14.40
C GLN A 185 -13.63 5.21 -15.13
N HIS A 186 -13.50 4.01 -14.56
CA HIS A 186 -13.98 2.75 -15.15
C HIS A 186 -14.75 1.83 -14.18
N GLY A 187 -15.27 2.37 -13.08
CA GLY A 187 -16.09 1.64 -12.09
C GLY A 187 -17.54 2.08 -12.01
N GLY A 188 -18.05 2.77 -13.04
CA GLY A 188 -19.43 3.29 -13.11
C GLY A 188 -20.51 2.21 -13.27
N GLU A 189 -20.42 1.09 -12.58
CA GLU A 189 -21.58 0.21 -12.40
C GLU A 189 -22.30 0.59 -11.12
N GLY A 190 -23.27 1.50 -11.28
CA GLY A 190 -24.19 1.86 -10.21
C GLY A 190 -24.14 3.32 -9.82
N SER A 191 -24.40 4.23 -10.76
CA SER A 191 -25.33 5.32 -10.43
C SER A 191 -26.66 4.64 -10.08
N ALA A 192 -26.76 4.13 -8.85
CA ALA A 192 -27.99 3.64 -8.30
C ALA A 192 -28.89 4.86 -8.27
N ARG A 193 -29.75 5.00 -9.28
CA ARG A 193 -30.87 5.95 -9.27
C ARG A 193 -31.46 5.83 -7.87
N ILE A 194 -31.38 6.91 -7.10
CA ILE A 194 -32.00 7.00 -5.79
C ILE A 194 -33.46 6.64 -6.04
N ARG A 195 -33.86 5.42 -5.66
CA ARG A 195 -35.28 5.04 -5.66
C ARG A 195 -35.86 5.79 -4.49
N THR A 196 -36.57 6.85 -4.84
CA THR A 196 -37.20 7.80 -3.94
C THR A 196 -37.78 7.11 -2.71
N TRP A 197 -37.42 7.59 -1.51
CA TRP A 197 -38.00 7.16 -0.23
C TRP A 197 -39.43 7.71 -0.03
N LEU A 198 -40.23 7.81 -1.09
CA LEU A 198 -41.64 8.15 -0.97
C LEU A 198 -42.41 6.86 -0.73
N ALA A 199 -42.91 6.71 0.50
CA ALA A 199 -44.04 5.83 0.77
C ALA A 199 -45.20 6.27 -0.14
N GLY A 200 -45.74 5.34 -0.91
CA GLY A 200 -46.74 5.61 -1.96
C GLY A 200 -48.10 6.09 -1.46
N ASP A 201 -48.33 6.21 -0.15
CA ASP A 201 -49.65 6.48 0.41
C ASP A 201 -49.60 7.59 1.47
N ALA A 202 -49.60 8.83 1.02
CA ALA A 202 -50.12 9.96 1.78
C ALA A 202 -51.31 10.55 1.00
N CYS A 203 -52.41 9.81 1.01
CA CYS A 203 -53.70 10.34 0.59
C CYS A 203 -54.15 11.36 1.65
N SER A 204 -53.90 12.65 1.41
CA SER A 204 -54.62 13.71 2.11
C SER A 204 -56.06 13.67 1.65
N THR A 205 -56.94 13.12 2.48
CA THR A 205 -58.37 13.38 2.39
C THR A 205 -58.63 14.76 2.99
N ASP A 206 -58.77 15.77 2.14
CA ASP A 206 -59.38 17.05 2.51
C ASP A 206 -60.91 16.86 2.55
N GLY A 207 -61.53 17.36 3.63
CA GLY A 207 -62.97 17.49 3.80
C GLY A 207 -63.40 18.96 3.75
#